data_AF-A0A2I7N5D1-F1
#
_entry.id   AF-A0A2I7N5D1-F1
#
_cell.length_a   1.000
_cell.length_b   1.000
_cell.length_c   1.000
_cell.angle_alpha   90.00
_cell.angle_beta   90.00
_cell.angle_gamma   90.00
#
_symmetry.space_group_name_H-M   'P 1'
#
loop_
_entity.id
_entity.type
_entity.pdbx_description
1 polymer ?
#
loop_
_entity_poly.entity_id
_entity_poly.type
_entity_poly.pdbx_seq_one_letter_code
_entity_poly.pdbx_strand_id
1 'polypeptide(L)'
;MIDIIIKIIKRVPWILVLLISFWLVVLGILAYRYFNIDKTLQEYLYNDYHAAESATIDSITAGASYQIMRQLNSGSLGDRQLVTLTNTNTRQFINLEDVVLYTEQGELHAVYNNANGLYTLFFNQVPISQIANPNVIYAFKFNNNNVILIFDAEVVDGSHVYSMLEISNSTRRLLHELGNSESMIDATLSPNGNCIFLKFQDARKYTEEGDFQVYQYCGGNSVFKILEVKSEDYYQQKFSTYTAKQIVHLAKNEHCLDTVNKGFYLTKECNYGIKYCYMFRQINNPAQDSYYKTLDTACNSMTTSSVYQMIISR
;
A
#
# COMPACT_ATOMS: atom_id res chain seq x y z
N MET A 1 -43.76 -38.19 -19.67
CA MET A 1 -42.64 -37.23 -19.68
C MET A 1 -42.83 -36.13 -18.64
N ILE A 2 -44.04 -35.54 -18.55
CA ILE A 2 -44.42 -34.53 -17.54
C ILE A 2 -44.33 -35.08 -16.11
N ASP A 3 -44.77 -36.32 -15.85
CA ASP A 3 -44.72 -36.90 -14.50
C ASP A 3 -43.30 -37.15 -13.96
N ILE A 4 -42.32 -37.32 -14.86
CA ILE A 4 -40.91 -37.52 -14.50
C ILE A 4 -40.31 -36.18 -14.05
N ILE A 5 -40.64 -35.09 -14.75
CA ILE A 5 -40.20 -33.73 -14.43
C ILE A 5 -40.78 -33.29 -13.07
N ILE A 6 -42.06 -33.58 -12.80
CA ILE A 6 -42.71 -33.24 -11.52
C ILE A 6 -42.06 -33.99 -10.34
N LYS A 7 -41.65 -35.25 -10.54
CA LYS A 7 -40.95 -36.05 -9.52
C LYS A 7 -39.56 -35.52 -9.20
N ILE A 8 -38.85 -35.01 -10.21
CA ILE A 8 -37.52 -34.39 -10.05
C ILE A 8 -37.67 -33.04 -9.32
N ILE A 9 -38.63 -32.20 -9.72
CA ILE A 9 -38.88 -30.88 -9.12
C ILE A 9 -39.26 -30.98 -7.63
N LYS A 10 -39.99 -32.01 -7.21
CA LYS A 10 -40.34 -32.22 -5.78
C LYS A 10 -39.17 -32.70 -4.91
N ARG A 11 -38.09 -33.21 -5.52
CA ARG A 11 -36.93 -33.78 -4.81
C ARG A 11 -35.76 -32.80 -4.72
N VAL A 12 -35.78 -31.73 -5.50
CA VAL A 12 -34.76 -30.70 -5.44
C VAL A 12 -35.05 -29.80 -4.23
N PRO A 13 -34.11 -29.65 -3.29
CA PRO A 13 -34.26 -28.70 -2.21
C PRO A 13 -34.23 -27.29 -2.82
N TRP A 14 -35.42 -26.69 -3.00
CA TRP A 14 -35.58 -25.36 -3.58
C TRP A 14 -34.75 -24.28 -2.87
N ILE A 15 -34.45 -24.49 -1.59
CA ILE A 15 -33.52 -23.65 -0.81
C ILE A 15 -32.13 -23.65 -1.44
N LEU A 16 -31.64 -24.79 -1.93
CA LEU A 16 -30.32 -24.93 -2.54
C LEU A 16 -30.28 -24.27 -3.92
N VAL A 17 -31.37 -24.34 -4.68
CA VAL A 17 -31.51 -23.61 -5.96
C VAL A 17 -31.54 -22.10 -5.73
N LEU A 18 -32.30 -21.64 -4.73
CA LEU A 18 -32.33 -20.22 -4.35
C LEU A 18 -30.97 -19.73 -3.88
N LEU A 19 -30.27 -20.53 -3.08
CA LEU A 19 -28.94 -20.19 -2.56
C LEU A 19 -27.91 -20.10 -3.69
N ILE A 20 -27.91 -21.05 -4.64
CA ILE A 20 -27.04 -21.00 -5.82
C ILE A 20 -27.37 -19.76 -6.68
N SER A 21 -28.66 -19.48 -6.92
CA SER A 21 -29.06 -18.31 -7.71
C SER A 21 -28.66 -16.99 -7.05
N PHE A 22 -28.75 -16.90 -5.72
CA PHE A 22 -28.30 -15.74 -4.96
C PHE A 22 -26.78 -15.54 -5.11
N TRP A 23 -25.99 -16.60 -4.97
CA TRP A 23 -24.53 -16.52 -5.13
C TRP A 23 -24.11 -16.18 -6.56
N LEU A 24 -24.83 -16.65 -7.58
CA LEU A 24 -24.56 -16.27 -8.98
C LEU A 24 -24.82 -14.77 -9.23
N VAL A 25 -25.85 -14.19 -8.61
CA VAL A 25 -26.12 -12.75 -8.71
C VAL A 25 -25.04 -11.95 -7.97
N VAL A 26 -24.62 -12.38 -6.77
CA VAL A 26 -23.53 -11.74 -6.03
C VAL A 26 -22.22 -11.77 -6.83
N LEU A 27 -21.86 -12.93 -7.39
CA LEU A 27 -20.67 -13.08 -8.24
C LEU A 27 -20.78 -12.24 -9.52
N GLY A 28 -21.96 -12.15 -10.13
CA GLY A 28 -22.19 -11.30 -11.30
C GLY A 28 -22.01 -9.81 -11.00
N ILE A 29 -22.47 -9.34 -9.84
CA ILE A 29 -22.28 -7.95 -9.39
C ILE A 29 -20.80 -7.68 -9.07
N LEU A 30 -20.11 -8.62 -8.43
CA LEU A 30 -18.68 -8.51 -8.14
C LEU A 30 -17.86 -8.49 -9.43
N ALA A 31 -18.15 -9.40 -10.38
CA ALA A 31 -17.50 -9.43 -11.69
C ALA A 31 -17.78 -8.15 -12.49
N TYR A 32 -19.02 -7.65 -12.49
CA TYR A 32 -19.36 -6.40 -13.15
C TYR A 32 -18.58 -5.21 -12.56
N ARG A 33 -18.47 -5.12 -11.22
CA ARG A 33 -17.65 -4.09 -10.56
C ARG A 33 -16.15 -4.24 -10.86
N TYR A 34 -15.67 -5.47 -10.94
CA TYR A 34 -14.27 -5.76 -11.22
C TYR A 34 -13.89 -5.43 -12.68
N PHE A 35 -14.77 -5.72 -13.64
CA PHE A 35 -14.51 -5.47 -15.07
C PHE A 35 -14.89 -4.06 -15.54
N ASN A 36 -15.83 -3.37 -14.88
CA ASN A 36 -16.16 -1.97 -15.15
C ASN A 36 -15.61 -1.04 -14.06
N ILE A 37 -14.30 -1.16 -13.78
CA ILE A 37 -13.57 -0.07 -13.13
C ILE A 37 -13.71 1.15 -14.04
N ASP A 38 -14.36 2.18 -13.50
CA ASP A 38 -14.78 3.36 -14.23
C ASP A 38 -13.57 4.02 -14.92
N LYS A 39 -13.63 4.19 -16.24
CA LYS A 39 -12.56 4.85 -17.00
C LYS A 39 -12.28 6.26 -16.49
N THR A 40 -13.29 6.91 -15.90
CA THR A 40 -13.13 8.20 -15.22
C THR A 40 -12.27 8.12 -13.94
N LEU A 41 -12.26 6.97 -13.25
CA LEU A 41 -11.39 6.73 -12.08
C LEU A 41 -9.93 6.57 -12.51
N GLN A 42 -9.68 5.88 -13.64
CA GLN A 42 -8.35 5.78 -14.23
C GLN A 42 -7.81 7.16 -14.67
N GLU A 43 -8.66 7.98 -15.29
CA GLU A 43 -8.31 9.35 -15.71
C GLU A 43 -8.08 10.30 -14.51
N TYR A 44 -8.88 10.14 -13.44
CA TYR A 44 -8.70 10.88 -12.18
C TYR A 44 -7.36 10.53 -11.50
N LEU A 45 -7.03 9.23 -11.38
CA LEU A 45 -5.77 8.76 -10.79
C LEU A 45 -4.54 9.17 -11.61
N TYR A 46 -4.68 9.34 -12.92
CA TYR A 46 -3.63 9.83 -13.82
C TYR A 46 -3.40 11.34 -13.69
N ASN A 47 -4.47 12.13 -13.54
CA ASN A 47 -4.37 13.59 -13.45
C ASN A 47 -3.92 14.08 -12.06
N ASP A 48 -4.29 13.40 -10.97
CA ASP A 48 -3.87 13.75 -9.61
C ASP A 48 -2.35 13.55 -9.40
N TYR A 49 -1.77 12.54 -10.08
CA TYR A 49 -0.33 12.27 -10.13
C TYR A 49 0.50 13.45 -10.69
N HIS A 50 -0.12 14.32 -11.49
CA HIS A 50 0.54 15.48 -12.10
C HIS A 50 0.14 16.83 -11.48
N ALA A 51 -0.78 16.85 -10.52
CA ALA A 51 -1.26 18.08 -9.87
C ALA A 51 -0.68 18.29 -8.45
N ALA A 52 -0.10 17.26 -7.83
CA ALA A 52 0.44 17.32 -6.46
C ALA A 52 1.88 17.85 -6.39
N GLU A 53 2.15 19.01 -6.99
CA GLU A 53 3.26 19.87 -6.59
C GLU A 53 2.68 21.23 -6.18
N SER A 54 3.07 21.70 -4.99
CA SER A 54 2.69 22.99 -4.39
C SER A 54 1.27 23.05 -3.78
N ALA A 55 1.20 22.75 -2.48
CA ALA A 55 0.33 23.49 -1.55
C ALA A 55 0.95 23.47 -0.15
N THR A 56 1.40 24.65 0.28
CA THR A 56 1.89 24.95 1.63
C THR A 56 0.81 24.72 2.68
N ILE A 57 1.26 24.33 3.86
CA ILE A 57 0.46 24.10 5.08
C ILE A 57 -0.29 25.38 5.45
N ASP A 58 -1.63 25.34 5.49
CA ASP A 58 -2.42 26.41 6.10
C ASP A 58 -3.44 25.93 7.14
N SER A 59 -3.16 26.41 8.35
CA SER A 59 -4.07 26.88 9.40
C SER A 59 -4.73 25.91 10.38
N ILE A 60 -4.29 26.12 11.62
CA ILE A 60 -4.93 25.97 12.92
C ILE A 60 -6.31 26.64 12.91
N THR A 61 -7.36 25.98 13.38
CA THR A 61 -8.53 26.66 13.97
C THR A 61 -9.43 25.70 14.77
N ALA A 62 -9.19 25.64 16.08
CA ALA A 62 -10.17 25.52 17.18
C ALA A 62 -9.45 25.28 18.53
N GLY A 63 -8.29 25.92 18.76
CA GLY A 63 -7.50 25.73 19.98
C GLY A 63 -7.89 26.61 21.17
N ALA A 64 -8.73 27.63 20.98
CA ALA A 64 -8.93 28.68 22.00
C ALA A 64 -9.98 28.33 23.07
N SER A 65 -11.05 27.61 22.73
CA SER A 65 -12.15 27.32 23.67
C SER A 65 -11.88 26.13 24.60
N TYR A 66 -10.95 25.23 24.25
CA TYR A 66 -10.65 24.03 25.05
C TYR A 66 -9.48 24.21 26.04
N GLN A 67 -8.56 25.16 25.76
CA GLN A 67 -7.48 25.53 26.69
C GLN A 67 -8.02 26.01 28.05
N ILE A 68 -9.17 26.68 28.04
CA ILE A 68 -9.85 27.17 29.25
C ILE A 68 -10.43 26.01 30.07
N MET A 69 -10.89 24.92 29.43
CA MET A 69 -11.45 23.76 30.12
C MET A 69 -10.35 22.88 30.77
N ARG A 70 -9.14 22.88 30.19
CA ARG A 70 -8.01 22.02 30.61
C ARG A 70 -7.15 22.63 31.72
N GLN A 71 -7.08 23.96 31.85
CA GLN A 71 -6.46 24.59 33.03
C GLN A 71 -7.21 24.29 34.34
N LEU A 72 -8.47 23.81 34.26
CA LEU A 72 -9.31 23.51 35.41
C LEU A 72 -9.23 22.06 35.90
N ASN A 73 -8.69 21.12 35.11
CA ASN A 73 -8.57 19.70 35.48
C ASN A 73 -7.15 19.17 35.19
N SER A 74 -6.31 19.27 36.22
CA SER A 74 -4.92 18.83 36.37
C SER A 74 -4.40 17.66 35.52
N GLY A 75 -3.20 17.85 34.95
CA GLY A 75 -2.31 16.79 34.48
C GLY A 75 -1.33 17.30 33.41
N SER A 76 -0.12 17.69 33.82
CA SER A 76 0.93 18.28 32.98
C SER A 76 1.37 17.37 31.82
N LEU A 77 0.71 17.50 30.67
CA LEU A 77 1.28 17.17 29.36
C LEU A 77 2.10 18.39 28.93
N GLY A 78 3.38 18.41 29.32
CA GLY A 78 4.29 19.52 29.00
C GLY A 78 4.30 19.83 27.50
N ASP A 79 4.38 21.11 27.15
CA ASP A 79 4.62 21.77 25.84
C ASP A 79 4.36 21.01 24.52
N ARG A 80 3.41 20.07 24.47
CA ARG A 80 3.04 19.37 23.24
C ARG A 80 2.21 20.28 22.35
N GLN A 81 2.55 20.33 21.07
CA GLN A 81 1.82 21.12 20.10
C GLN A 81 0.44 20.49 19.85
N LEU A 82 -0.57 21.34 19.65
CA LEU A 82 -1.96 20.92 19.39
C LEU A 82 -2.24 20.96 17.90
N VAL A 83 -2.69 19.84 17.33
CA VAL A 83 -3.07 19.74 15.92
C VAL A 83 -4.53 19.30 15.80
N THR A 84 -5.30 20.01 14.98
CA THR A 84 -6.67 19.65 14.59
C THR A 84 -6.68 19.31 13.11
N LEU A 85 -7.29 18.19 12.75
CA LEU A 85 -7.41 17.78 11.34
C LEU A 85 -8.40 18.69 10.60
N THR A 86 -7.89 19.51 9.70
CA THR A 86 -8.68 20.16 8.63
C THR A 86 -8.93 19.13 7.51
N ASN A 87 -10.02 19.28 6.76
CA ASN A 87 -10.37 18.36 5.65
C ASN A 87 -9.26 18.40 4.59
N THR A 88 -8.30 17.49 4.62
CA THR A 88 -7.24 17.48 3.62
C THR A 88 -6.88 16.06 3.21
N ASN A 89 -7.00 15.79 1.90
CA ASN A 89 -6.49 14.60 1.22
C ASN A 89 -4.96 14.69 0.99
N THR A 90 -4.22 15.32 1.91
CA THR A 90 -2.80 15.61 1.73
C THR A 90 -1.96 14.81 2.71
N ARG A 91 -0.72 14.53 2.30
CA ARG A 91 0.28 13.91 3.18
C ARG A 91 0.51 14.81 4.39
N GLN A 92 0.34 14.23 5.57
CA GLN A 92 0.53 14.94 6.84
C GLN A 92 1.59 14.22 7.64
N PHE A 93 2.66 14.92 8.00
CA PHE A 93 3.68 14.39 8.90
C PHE A 93 3.35 14.85 10.31
N ILE A 94 2.77 13.97 11.12
CA ILE A 94 2.44 14.24 12.53
C ILE A 94 3.20 13.24 13.40
N ASN A 95 4.10 13.74 14.25
CA ASN A 95 4.72 12.91 15.29
C ASN A 95 3.84 12.94 16.55
N LEU A 96 3.16 11.82 16.86
CA LEU A 96 2.29 11.73 18.04
C LEU A 96 3.03 11.70 19.39
N GLU A 97 4.36 11.59 19.40
CA GLU A 97 5.16 11.78 20.60
C GLU A 97 5.20 13.27 21.01
N ASP A 98 5.37 14.15 20.03
CA ASP A 98 5.52 15.59 20.23
C ASP A 98 4.18 16.34 20.19
N VAL A 99 3.16 15.72 19.59
CA VAL A 99 1.86 16.33 19.30
C VAL A 99 0.73 15.56 19.97
N VAL A 100 -0.28 16.29 20.44
CA VAL A 100 -1.59 15.71 20.76
C VAL A 100 -2.56 16.03 19.62
N LEU A 101 -3.06 14.99 18.96
CA LEU A 101 -4.02 15.09 17.87
C LEU A 101 -5.44 15.15 18.43
N TYR A 102 -6.16 16.22 18.13
CA TYR A 102 -7.56 16.38 18.52
C TYR A 102 -8.51 16.05 17.38
N THR A 103 -9.48 15.21 17.69
CA THR A 103 -10.58 14.79 16.83
C THR A 103 -11.90 15.10 17.53
N GLU A 104 -13.03 15.06 16.81
CA GLU A 104 -14.35 15.21 17.44
C GLU A 104 -14.65 14.08 18.45
N GLN A 105 -13.94 12.95 18.36
CA GLN A 105 -14.08 11.80 19.25
C GLN A 105 -13.21 11.91 20.51
N GLY A 106 -12.15 12.71 20.48
CA GLY A 106 -11.18 12.78 21.57
C GLY A 106 -9.77 13.10 21.13
N GLU A 107 -8.87 13.02 22.11
CA GLU A 107 -7.44 13.26 21.94
C GLU A 107 -6.66 11.96 21.74
N LEU A 108 -5.70 11.98 20.81
CA LEU A 108 -4.78 10.89 20.53
C LEU A 108 -3.34 11.38 20.70
N HIS A 109 -2.52 10.60 21.40
CA HIS A 109 -1.09 10.85 21.52
C HIS A 109 -0.32 9.55 21.73
N ALA A 110 1.00 9.61 21.57
CA ALA A 110 1.91 8.52 21.85
C ALA A 110 2.82 8.84 23.05
N VAL A 111 3.24 7.79 23.75
CA VAL A 111 4.26 7.85 24.80
C VAL A 111 5.26 6.73 24.57
N TYR A 112 6.54 7.07 24.50
CA TYR A 112 7.61 6.09 24.38
C TYR A 112 7.76 5.28 25.66
N ASN A 113 7.83 3.95 25.52
CA ASN A 113 8.04 3.03 26.63
C ASN A 113 9.47 2.46 26.58
N ASN A 114 10.32 2.94 27.50
CA ASN A 114 11.72 2.53 27.62
C ASN A 114 11.90 1.02 27.88
N ALA A 115 10.90 0.32 28.43
CA ALA A 115 11.02 -1.09 28.79
C ALA A 115 10.98 -2.04 27.59
N ASN A 116 10.24 -1.69 26.54
CA ASN A 116 10.08 -2.52 25.34
C ASN A 116 10.51 -1.83 24.05
N GLY A 117 10.92 -0.56 24.11
CA GLY A 117 11.36 0.21 22.93
C GLY A 117 10.24 0.55 21.95
N LEU A 118 8.98 0.48 22.40
CA LEU A 118 7.80 0.77 21.59
C LEU A 118 7.05 1.99 22.11
N TYR A 119 6.22 2.58 21.26
CA TYR A 119 5.30 3.65 21.64
C TYR A 119 3.95 3.05 22.00
N THR A 120 3.38 3.50 23.12
CA THR A 120 1.99 3.20 23.46
C THR A 120 1.10 4.33 22.97
N LEU A 121 0.10 4.00 22.15
CA LEU A 121 -0.93 4.93 21.72
C LEU A 121 -2.00 5.07 22.80
N PHE A 122 -2.32 6.30 23.14
CA PHE A 122 -3.36 6.66 24.11
C PHE A 122 -4.46 7.46 23.43
N PHE A 123 -5.71 7.03 23.64
CA PHE A 123 -6.90 7.76 23.24
C PHE A 123 -7.69 8.17 24.48
N ASN A 124 -7.91 9.47 24.69
CA ASN A 124 -8.51 10.02 25.91
C ASN A 124 -7.87 9.43 27.18
N GLN A 125 -6.52 9.41 27.22
CA GLN A 125 -5.72 8.85 28.32
C GLN A 125 -5.87 7.32 28.54
N VAL A 126 -6.58 6.61 27.67
CA VAL A 126 -6.70 5.14 27.72
C VAL A 126 -5.76 4.52 26.69
N PRO A 127 -4.88 3.57 27.08
CA PRO A 127 -4.02 2.89 26.12
C PRO A 127 -4.85 2.04 25.15
N ILE A 128 -4.60 2.16 23.86
CA ILE A 128 -5.35 1.45 22.81
C ILE A 128 -4.51 0.47 21.98
N SER A 129 -3.21 0.72 21.81
CA SER A 129 -2.31 -0.15 21.06
C SER A 129 -0.84 0.20 21.30
N GLN A 130 0.06 -0.65 20.82
CA GLN A 130 1.50 -0.39 20.73
C GLN A 130 1.93 -0.32 19.26
N ILE A 131 2.85 0.59 18.95
CA ILE A 131 3.42 0.81 17.62
C ILE A 131 4.93 1.03 17.75
N ALA A 132 5.71 0.64 16.73
CA ALA A 132 7.15 0.88 16.73
C ALA A 132 7.50 2.33 16.34
N ASN A 133 6.66 3.02 15.56
CA ASN A 133 6.90 4.39 15.12
C ASN A 133 5.63 5.27 15.27
N PRO A 134 5.70 6.41 15.98
CA PRO A 134 4.56 7.30 16.24
C PRO A 134 4.26 8.26 15.09
N ASN A 135 5.03 8.23 14.01
CA ASN A 135 4.88 9.11 12.87
C ASN A 135 3.68 8.71 12.01
N VAL A 136 2.67 9.56 12.00
CA VAL A 136 1.57 9.53 11.05
C VAL A 136 2.04 10.20 9.76
N ILE A 137 1.74 9.56 8.63
CA ILE A 137 2.07 10.02 7.27
C ILE A 137 0.83 10.44 6.48
N TYR A 138 -0.34 9.93 6.84
CA TYR A 138 -1.64 10.36 6.30
C TYR A 138 -2.71 10.36 7.37
N ALA A 139 -3.62 11.33 7.29
CA ALA A 139 -4.78 11.43 8.16
C ALA A 139 -6.02 11.82 7.35
N PHE A 140 -7.10 11.05 7.47
CA PHE A 140 -8.34 11.26 6.74
C PHE A 140 -9.52 11.41 7.69
N LYS A 141 -10.45 12.30 7.34
CA LYS A 141 -11.82 12.20 7.82
C LYS A 141 -12.60 11.27 6.90
N PHE A 142 -13.21 10.25 7.49
CA PHE A 142 -13.82 9.11 6.82
C PHE A 142 -15.28 8.98 7.28
N ASN A 143 -16.22 8.73 6.37
CA ASN A 143 -17.64 8.49 6.69
C ASN A 143 -18.25 9.45 7.73
N ASN A 144 -18.22 10.77 7.48
CA ASN A 144 -18.87 11.79 8.31
C ASN A 144 -18.59 11.67 9.84
N ASN A 145 -17.34 11.32 10.19
CA ASN A 145 -16.61 11.80 11.38
C ASN A 145 -15.46 10.87 11.77
N ASN A 146 -15.41 9.63 11.30
CA ASN A 146 -14.32 8.72 11.65
C ASN A 146 -12.97 9.32 11.23
N VAL A 147 -11.95 9.08 12.02
CA VAL A 147 -10.59 9.49 11.73
C VAL A 147 -9.78 8.25 11.39
N ILE A 148 -9.15 8.27 10.23
CA ILE A 148 -8.21 7.24 9.80
C ILE A 148 -6.81 7.83 9.80
N LEU A 149 -5.88 7.20 10.51
CA LEU A 149 -4.47 7.58 10.52
C LEU A 149 -3.64 6.45 9.94
N ILE A 150 -2.65 6.78 9.12
CA ILE A 150 -1.70 5.81 8.55
C ILE A 150 -0.31 6.10 9.10
N PHE A 151 0.34 5.07 9.61
CA PHE A 151 1.67 5.09 10.21
C PHE A 151 2.68 4.38 9.31
N ASP A 152 3.89 4.89 9.23
CA ASP A 152 5.07 4.13 8.79
C ASP A 152 5.57 3.31 9.98
N ALA A 153 4.84 2.23 10.29
CA ALA A 153 4.86 1.58 11.59
C ALA A 153 6.19 0.92 11.92
N GLU A 154 6.85 0.31 10.94
CA GLU A 154 8.13 -0.38 11.13
C GLU A 154 8.97 -0.37 9.85
N VAL A 155 10.30 -0.42 10.01
CA VAL A 155 11.23 -0.67 8.91
C VAL A 155 11.97 -1.98 9.16
N VAL A 156 11.68 -3.01 8.36
CA VAL A 156 12.31 -4.33 8.44
C VAL A 156 13.21 -4.54 7.23
N ASP A 157 14.52 -4.68 7.45
CA ASP A 157 15.52 -4.83 6.38
C ASP A 157 15.42 -3.73 5.29
N GLY A 158 15.05 -2.51 5.71
CA GLY A 158 14.85 -1.38 4.82
C GLY A 158 13.53 -1.40 4.04
N SER A 159 12.63 -2.34 4.30
CA SER A 159 11.26 -2.37 3.79
C SER A 159 10.33 -1.72 4.80
N HIS A 160 9.41 -0.88 4.33
CA HIS A 160 8.48 -0.16 5.19
C HIS A 160 7.21 -0.98 5.40
N VAL A 161 6.75 -1.07 6.64
CA VAL A 161 5.50 -1.71 7.02
C VAL A 161 4.57 -0.63 7.54
N TYR A 162 3.38 -0.52 6.92
CA TYR A 162 2.41 0.50 7.26
C TYR A 162 1.28 -0.06 8.12
N SER A 163 0.75 0.74 9.04
CA SER A 163 -0.42 0.39 9.85
C SER A 163 -1.48 1.48 9.77
N MET A 164 -2.76 1.12 9.85
CA MET A 164 -3.90 2.05 9.80
C MET A 164 -4.66 2.01 11.12
N LEU A 165 -4.80 3.14 11.79
CA LEU A 165 -5.69 3.29 12.93
C LEU A 165 -7.01 3.90 12.48
N GLU A 166 -8.11 3.19 12.72
CA GLU A 166 -9.46 3.73 12.65
C GLU A 166 -9.97 4.14 14.03
N ILE A 167 -10.42 5.39 14.13
CA ILE A 167 -11.08 5.96 15.29
C ILE A 167 -12.48 6.41 14.89
N SER A 168 -13.47 5.86 15.54
CA SER A 168 -14.87 6.30 15.48
C SER A 168 -15.46 6.33 16.89
N ASN A 169 -16.71 6.76 17.01
CA ASN A 169 -17.42 6.78 18.29
C ASN A 169 -17.48 5.40 18.97
N SER A 170 -17.56 4.32 18.19
CA SER A 170 -17.74 2.95 18.70
C SER A 170 -16.57 2.01 18.41
N THR A 171 -15.64 2.42 17.55
CA THR A 171 -14.59 1.53 17.04
C THR A 171 -13.23 2.21 17.14
N ARG A 172 -12.29 1.51 17.75
CA ARG A 172 -10.87 1.87 17.80
C ARG A 172 -10.12 0.63 17.35
N ARG A 173 -9.60 0.65 16.14
CA ARG A 173 -8.99 -0.55 15.53
C ARG A 173 -7.71 -0.19 14.82
N LEU A 174 -6.66 -0.92 15.14
CA LEU A 174 -5.41 -0.90 14.39
C LEU A 174 -5.41 -2.07 13.40
N LEU A 175 -5.23 -1.74 12.12
CA LEU A 175 -4.99 -2.68 11.04
C LEU A 175 -3.48 -2.65 10.75
N HIS A 176 -2.82 -3.78 10.89
CA HIS A 176 -1.41 -3.92 10.56
C HIS A 176 -1.22 -4.35 9.10
N GLU A 177 0.00 -4.14 8.60
CA GLU A 177 0.45 -4.62 7.28
C GLU A 177 -0.46 -4.17 6.13
N LEU A 178 -0.57 -2.84 5.97
CA LEU A 178 -1.21 -2.29 4.77
C LEU A 178 -0.26 -2.54 3.59
N GLY A 179 -0.53 -3.58 2.80
CA GLY A 179 0.30 -3.98 1.67
C GLY A 179 1.24 -5.16 1.99
N ASN A 180 2.11 -5.51 1.05
CA ASN A 180 3.03 -6.64 1.12
C ASN A 180 4.48 -6.17 1.18
N SER A 181 4.81 -5.37 2.20
CA SER A 181 6.15 -4.79 2.43
C SER A 181 6.66 -3.81 1.35
N GLU A 182 5.78 -3.32 0.47
CA GLU A 182 6.15 -2.31 -0.52
C GLU A 182 6.09 -0.90 0.07
N SER A 183 6.91 0.00 -0.47
CA SER A 183 6.85 1.42 -0.09
C SER A 183 5.54 2.04 -0.58
N MET A 184 4.81 2.69 0.34
CA MET A 184 3.61 3.44 0.00
C MET A 184 4.01 4.73 -0.72
N ILE A 185 3.47 4.92 -1.92
CA ILE A 185 3.64 6.12 -2.74
C ILE A 185 2.71 7.21 -2.23
N ASP A 186 1.43 6.86 -2.06
CA ASP A 186 0.38 7.83 -1.76
C ASP A 186 -0.82 7.19 -1.07
N ALA A 187 -1.64 8.00 -0.41
CA ALA A 187 -2.95 7.62 0.06
C ALA A 187 -3.94 8.77 -0.16
N THR A 188 -5.12 8.46 -0.69
CA THR A 188 -6.13 9.47 -1.04
C THR A 188 -7.53 9.00 -0.69
N LEU A 189 -8.41 9.95 -0.36
CA LEU A 189 -9.82 9.68 -0.12
C LEU A 189 -10.56 9.61 -1.46
N SER A 190 -11.42 8.62 -1.61
CA SER A 190 -12.32 8.52 -2.77
C SER A 190 -13.21 9.76 -2.89
N PRO A 191 -13.66 10.13 -4.11
CA PRO A 191 -14.47 11.34 -4.33
C PRO A 191 -15.75 11.43 -3.50
N ASN A 192 -16.31 10.30 -3.10
CA ASN A 192 -17.53 10.23 -2.27
C ASN A 192 -17.24 10.16 -0.76
N GLY A 193 -15.97 10.19 -0.34
CA GLY A 193 -15.56 10.17 1.07
C GLY A 193 -15.68 8.82 1.78
N ASN A 194 -16.04 7.76 1.06
CA ASN A 194 -16.44 6.49 1.67
C ASN A 194 -15.35 5.41 1.65
N CYS A 195 -14.27 5.63 0.91
CA CYS A 195 -13.12 4.73 0.80
C CYS A 195 -11.80 5.52 0.80
N ILE A 196 -10.73 4.88 1.25
CA ILE A 196 -9.35 5.34 1.12
C ILE A 196 -8.66 4.44 0.11
N PHE A 197 -8.00 5.05 -0.86
CA PHE A 197 -7.12 4.36 -1.79
C PHE A 197 -5.68 4.49 -1.30
N LEU A 198 -5.00 3.36 -1.20
CA LEU A 198 -3.60 3.25 -0.78
C LEU A 198 -2.80 2.81 -1.99
N LYS A 199 -1.84 3.63 -2.41
CA LYS A 199 -1.02 3.42 -3.59
C LYS A 199 0.38 2.98 -3.17
N PHE A 200 0.82 1.83 -3.65
CA PHE A 200 2.11 1.23 -3.33
C PHE A 200 2.96 1.07 -4.58
N GLN A 201 4.28 1.15 -4.42
CA GLN A 201 5.20 0.70 -5.46
C GLN A 201 4.96 -0.78 -5.74
N ASP A 202 5.14 -1.20 -7.00
CA ASP A 202 5.08 -2.63 -7.29
C ASP A 202 6.23 -3.37 -6.61
N ALA A 203 5.93 -4.47 -5.91
CA ALA A 203 6.93 -5.35 -5.31
C ALA A 203 7.89 -5.92 -6.35
N ARG A 204 7.42 -6.13 -7.58
CA ARG A 204 8.21 -6.74 -8.66
C ARG A 204 9.30 -5.80 -9.11
N LYS A 205 10.56 -6.22 -8.94
CA LYS A 205 11.74 -5.38 -9.19
C LYS A 205 12.00 -5.03 -10.67
N TYR A 206 11.23 -5.60 -11.59
CA TYR A 206 11.36 -5.42 -13.04
C TYR A 206 10.29 -4.52 -13.65
N THR A 207 9.41 -3.95 -12.84
CA THR A 207 8.36 -3.06 -13.33
C THR A 207 8.92 -1.72 -13.77
N GLU A 208 8.15 -1.01 -14.58
CA GLU A 208 8.50 0.33 -15.03
C GLU A 208 8.28 1.35 -13.92
N GLU A 209 8.97 2.47 -14.04
CA GLU A 209 8.68 3.64 -13.22
C GLU A 209 7.24 4.09 -13.46
N GLY A 210 6.47 4.25 -12.38
CA GLY A 210 5.05 4.55 -12.45
C GLY A 210 4.12 3.34 -12.48
N ASP A 211 4.65 2.11 -12.43
CA ASP A 211 3.82 0.95 -12.11
C ASP A 211 3.55 0.90 -10.60
N PHE A 212 2.27 0.93 -10.23
CA PHE A 212 1.84 0.96 -8.84
C PHE A 212 0.63 0.06 -8.61
N GLN A 213 0.56 -0.48 -7.40
CA GLN A 213 -0.58 -1.25 -6.93
C GLN A 213 -1.51 -0.33 -6.15
N VAL A 214 -2.83 -0.49 -6.33
CA VAL A 214 -3.81 0.26 -5.54
C VAL A 214 -4.63 -0.70 -4.71
N TYR A 215 -4.66 -0.41 -3.42
CA TYR A 215 -5.51 -1.05 -2.45
C TYR A 215 -6.61 -0.09 -2.03
N GLN A 216 -7.77 -0.62 -1.67
CA GLN A 216 -8.94 0.12 -1.25
C GLN A 216 -9.37 -0.32 0.14
N TYR A 217 -9.66 0.66 0.98
CA TYR A 217 -10.24 0.48 2.30
C TYR A 217 -11.55 1.27 2.41
N CYS A 218 -12.67 0.60 2.64
CA CYS A 218 -13.99 1.26 2.78
C CYS A 218 -14.62 1.05 4.16
N GLY A 219 -13.79 0.89 5.19
CA GLY A 219 -14.23 0.48 6.53
C GLY A 219 -14.30 -1.05 6.68
N GLY A 220 -14.23 -1.55 7.91
CA GLY A 220 -14.20 -3.00 8.18
C GLY A 220 -12.78 -3.59 8.25
N ASN A 221 -12.65 -4.91 8.46
CA ASN A 221 -11.37 -5.54 8.82
C ASN A 221 -10.40 -5.77 7.64
N SER A 222 -10.67 -5.25 6.45
CA SER A 222 -9.98 -5.69 5.25
C SER A 222 -9.65 -4.55 4.30
N VAL A 223 -8.47 -4.65 3.72
CA VAL A 223 -7.97 -3.84 2.62
C VAL A 223 -8.00 -4.72 1.37
N PHE A 224 -8.58 -4.23 0.27
CA PHE A 224 -8.74 -5.01 -0.96
C PHE A 224 -7.87 -4.45 -2.08
N LYS A 225 -7.13 -5.29 -2.78
CA LYS A 225 -6.41 -4.87 -4.00
C LYS A 225 -7.43 -4.62 -5.11
N ILE A 226 -7.44 -3.42 -5.68
CA ILE A 226 -8.40 -3.00 -6.72
C ILE A 226 -7.74 -2.76 -8.09
N LEU A 227 -6.45 -2.43 -8.10
CA LEU A 227 -5.69 -2.32 -9.33
C LEU A 227 -4.49 -3.25 -9.26
N GLU A 228 -4.48 -4.22 -10.16
CA GLU A 228 -3.29 -4.95 -10.52
C GLU A 228 -2.55 -4.14 -11.60
N VAL A 229 -1.30 -3.86 -11.29
CA VAL A 229 -0.21 -3.53 -12.23
C VAL A 229 -0.24 -4.39 -13.49
N LYS A 230 0.46 -3.93 -14.53
CA LYS A 230 0.57 -4.65 -15.81
C LYS A 230 0.87 -6.12 -15.57
N SER A 231 0.17 -6.98 -16.32
CA SER A 231 0.22 -8.43 -16.11
C SER A 231 1.64 -8.97 -16.31
N GLU A 232 1.90 -10.14 -15.74
CA GLU A 232 3.17 -10.83 -15.99
C GLU A 232 3.38 -11.07 -17.50
N ASP A 233 2.33 -11.46 -18.22
CA ASP A 233 2.33 -11.65 -19.67
C ASP A 233 2.77 -10.37 -20.42
N TYR A 234 2.37 -9.19 -19.94
CA TYR A 234 2.80 -7.93 -20.52
C TYR A 234 4.33 -7.78 -20.45
N TYR A 235 4.94 -8.02 -19.28
CA TYR A 235 6.39 -7.89 -19.13
C TYR A 235 7.15 -9.00 -19.87
N GLN A 236 6.64 -10.22 -19.87
CA GLN A 236 7.21 -11.31 -20.65
C GLN A 236 7.24 -10.94 -22.14
N GLN A 237 6.11 -10.49 -22.69
CA GLN A 237 6.02 -10.07 -24.07
C GLN A 237 6.93 -8.88 -24.37
N LYS A 238 6.94 -7.85 -23.51
CA LYS A 238 7.81 -6.68 -23.65
C LYS A 238 9.28 -7.06 -23.67
N PHE A 239 9.73 -7.85 -22.70
CA PHE A 239 11.14 -8.21 -22.58
C PHE A 239 11.57 -9.27 -23.60
N SER A 240 10.64 -10.02 -24.17
CA SER A 240 10.94 -10.97 -25.25
C SER A 240 11.53 -10.34 -26.51
N THR A 241 11.26 -9.05 -26.74
CA THR A 241 11.80 -8.30 -27.88
C THR A 241 13.14 -7.62 -27.59
N TYR A 242 13.66 -7.74 -26.36
CA TYR A 242 14.95 -7.15 -26.00
C TYR A 242 16.11 -8.02 -26.49
N THR A 243 17.24 -7.37 -26.76
CA THR A 243 18.53 -8.04 -27.00
C THR A 243 19.39 -8.00 -25.75
N ALA A 244 20.30 -8.98 -25.60
CA ALA A 244 21.27 -8.99 -24.51
C ALA A 244 22.10 -7.68 -24.46
N LYS A 245 22.45 -7.13 -25.63
CA LYS A 245 23.13 -5.83 -25.74
C LYS A 245 22.31 -4.71 -25.10
N GLN A 246 21.01 -4.61 -25.37
CA GLN A 246 20.15 -3.57 -24.80
C GLN A 246 20.06 -3.68 -23.27
N ILE A 247 19.93 -4.90 -22.73
CA ILE A 247 19.89 -5.10 -21.27
C ILE A 247 21.21 -4.71 -20.62
N VAL A 248 22.35 -5.08 -21.21
CA VAL A 248 23.67 -4.67 -20.69
C VAL A 248 23.84 -3.14 -20.73
N HIS A 249 23.38 -2.47 -21.79
CA HIS A 249 23.46 -1.01 -21.86
C HIS A 249 22.56 -0.35 -20.82
N LEU A 250 21.35 -0.88 -20.62
CA LEU A 250 20.45 -0.42 -19.56
C LEU A 250 21.10 -0.53 -18.18
N ALA A 251 21.65 -1.71 -17.85
CA ALA A 251 22.30 -1.94 -16.56
C ALA A 251 23.54 -1.07 -16.34
N LYS A 252 24.29 -0.75 -17.41
CA LYS A 252 25.42 0.18 -17.34
C LYS A 252 24.98 1.62 -17.12
N ASN A 253 23.93 2.06 -17.82
CA ASN A 253 23.38 3.41 -17.70
C ASN A 253 22.80 3.65 -16.30
N GLU A 254 22.20 2.62 -15.70
CA GLU A 254 21.69 2.63 -14.32
C GLU A 254 22.81 2.38 -13.28
N HIS A 255 24.09 2.30 -13.69
CA HIS A 255 25.24 2.03 -12.82
C HIS A 255 25.15 0.71 -12.02
N CYS A 256 24.40 -0.26 -12.52
CA CYS A 256 24.12 -1.53 -11.84
C CYS A 256 24.90 -2.73 -12.35
N LEU A 257 25.80 -2.54 -13.30
CA LEU A 257 26.68 -3.56 -13.82
C LEU A 257 28.14 -3.24 -13.51
N ASP A 258 28.80 -4.15 -12.80
CA ASP A 258 30.24 -4.14 -12.60
C ASP A 258 30.93 -4.56 -13.90
N THR A 259 31.54 -3.59 -14.57
CA THR A 259 32.24 -3.80 -15.84
C THR A 259 33.57 -4.54 -15.67
N VAL A 260 34.13 -4.59 -14.46
CA VAL A 260 35.39 -5.27 -14.12
C VAL A 260 35.12 -6.74 -13.83
N ASN A 261 34.14 -7.04 -12.97
CA ASN A 261 33.82 -8.41 -12.55
C ASN A 261 32.74 -9.08 -13.41
N LYS A 262 32.16 -8.37 -14.39
CA LYS A 262 31.08 -8.86 -15.27
C LYS A 262 29.87 -9.39 -14.48
N GLY A 263 29.57 -8.76 -13.34
CA GLY A 263 28.46 -9.10 -12.45
C GLY A 263 27.56 -7.91 -12.17
N PHE A 264 26.38 -8.13 -11.59
CA PHE A 264 25.53 -7.02 -11.12
C PHE A 264 25.97 -6.57 -9.73
N TYR A 265 25.83 -5.27 -9.46
CA TYR A 265 25.92 -4.78 -8.09
C TYR A 265 24.75 -5.31 -7.28
N LEU A 266 25.05 -5.96 -6.16
CA LEU A 266 24.07 -6.56 -5.26
C LEU A 266 23.60 -5.59 -4.19
N THR A 267 23.41 -4.33 -4.58
CA THR A 267 22.88 -3.30 -3.69
C THR A 267 21.37 -3.16 -3.87
N LYS A 268 20.70 -2.56 -2.88
CA LYS A 268 19.26 -2.31 -2.91
C LYS A 268 18.88 -1.40 -4.07
N GLU A 269 19.70 -0.39 -4.37
CA GLU A 269 19.50 0.56 -5.48
C GLU A 269 19.46 -0.16 -6.82
N CYS A 270 20.26 -1.20 -6.96
CA CYS A 270 20.30 -2.03 -8.16
C CYS A 270 19.31 -3.20 -8.16
N ASN A 271 18.40 -3.23 -7.17
CA ASN A 271 17.46 -4.31 -6.95
C ASN A 271 18.14 -5.70 -7.01
N TYR A 272 19.38 -5.79 -6.53
CA TYR A 272 20.19 -6.99 -6.55
C TYR A 272 20.34 -7.65 -7.94
N GLY A 273 20.22 -6.87 -9.03
CA GLY A 273 20.29 -7.37 -10.40
C GLY A 273 19.05 -8.13 -10.89
N ILE A 274 18.00 -8.25 -10.06
CA ILE A 274 16.81 -9.06 -10.35
C ILE A 274 16.09 -8.58 -11.61
N LYS A 275 15.97 -7.26 -11.77
CA LYS A 275 15.39 -6.61 -12.96
C LYS A 275 16.00 -7.17 -14.25
N TYR A 276 17.32 -7.07 -14.36
CA TYR A 276 18.04 -7.43 -15.57
C TYR A 276 18.04 -8.94 -15.82
N CYS A 277 18.12 -9.75 -14.76
CA CYS A 277 18.05 -11.20 -14.90
C CYS A 277 16.67 -11.69 -15.28
N TYR A 278 15.62 -11.05 -14.77
CA TYR A 278 14.26 -11.31 -15.24
C TYR A 278 14.15 -10.96 -16.73
N MET A 279 14.54 -9.74 -17.14
CA MET A 279 14.52 -9.33 -18.56
C MET A 279 15.29 -10.30 -19.47
N PHE A 280 16.50 -10.73 -19.04
CA PHE A 280 17.36 -11.63 -19.81
C PHE A 280 16.70 -12.99 -20.06
N ARG A 281 16.02 -13.54 -19.03
CA ARG A 281 15.33 -14.84 -19.12
C ARG A 281 14.11 -14.82 -20.03
N GLN A 282 13.54 -13.64 -20.30
CA GLN A 282 12.38 -13.52 -21.19
C GLN A 282 12.75 -13.37 -22.67
N ILE A 283 14.03 -13.16 -23.02
CA ILE A 283 14.43 -12.96 -24.43
C ILE A 283 14.10 -14.19 -25.28
N ASN A 284 13.41 -13.98 -26.40
CA ASN A 284 13.18 -15.02 -27.39
C ASN A 284 14.41 -15.23 -28.28
N ASN A 285 14.88 -16.48 -28.40
CA ASN A 285 15.99 -16.89 -29.28
C ASN A 285 17.23 -15.96 -29.20
N PRO A 286 17.84 -15.81 -28.01
CA PRO A 286 18.93 -14.85 -27.82
C PRO A 286 20.18 -15.21 -28.63
N ALA A 287 20.74 -14.22 -29.32
CA ALA A 287 22.04 -14.35 -30.00
C ALA A 287 23.15 -14.59 -28.95
N GLN A 288 23.98 -15.62 -29.19
CA GLN A 288 25.04 -16.06 -28.26
C GLN A 288 26.30 -15.19 -28.35
N ASP A 289 26.14 -13.87 -28.30
CA ASP A 289 27.22 -12.89 -28.40
C ASP A 289 27.93 -12.65 -27.06
N SER A 290 28.88 -11.70 -27.04
CA SER A 290 29.61 -11.36 -25.81
C SER A 290 28.73 -10.73 -24.73
N TYR A 291 27.64 -10.05 -25.11
CA TYR A 291 26.68 -9.47 -24.16
C TYR A 291 25.84 -10.57 -23.51
N TYR A 292 25.43 -11.58 -24.29
CA TYR A 292 24.75 -12.77 -23.76
C TYR A 292 25.60 -13.46 -22.70
N LYS A 293 26.87 -13.76 -23.00
CA LYS A 293 27.79 -14.41 -22.04
C LYS A 293 27.97 -13.59 -20.76
N THR A 294 27.95 -12.27 -20.88
CA THR A 294 28.05 -11.36 -19.72
C THR A 294 26.82 -11.49 -18.83
N LEU A 295 25.61 -11.43 -19.40
CA LEU A 295 24.37 -11.58 -18.64
C LEU A 295 24.20 -12.99 -18.06
N ASP A 296 24.55 -14.02 -18.83
CA ASP A 296 24.50 -15.41 -18.40
C ASP A 296 25.40 -15.64 -17.17
N THR A 297 26.63 -15.12 -17.21
CA THR A 297 27.54 -15.18 -16.05
C THR A 297 26.98 -14.40 -14.85
N ALA A 298 26.49 -13.17 -15.07
CA ALA A 298 26.00 -12.32 -14.00
C ALA A 298 24.74 -12.89 -13.30
N CYS A 299 23.84 -13.49 -14.07
CA CYS A 299 22.58 -14.05 -13.58
C CYS A 299 22.69 -15.45 -12.99
N ASN A 300 23.69 -16.23 -13.42
CA ASN A 300 23.94 -17.57 -12.89
C ASN A 300 24.98 -17.58 -11.76
N SER A 301 25.48 -16.42 -11.32
CA SER A 301 26.32 -16.37 -10.12
C SER A 301 25.51 -16.83 -8.89
N MET A 302 26.12 -17.63 -8.02
CA MET A 302 25.44 -18.24 -6.85
C MET A 302 24.75 -17.19 -5.96
N THR A 303 25.37 -16.02 -5.82
CA THR A 303 24.89 -14.92 -4.99
C THR A 303 23.66 -14.23 -5.59
N THR A 304 23.65 -13.96 -6.90
CA THR A 304 22.47 -13.38 -7.56
C THR A 304 21.32 -14.40 -7.60
N SER A 305 21.64 -15.67 -7.84
CA SER A 305 20.63 -16.73 -7.92
C SER A 305 19.94 -16.98 -6.57
N SER A 306 20.65 -16.94 -5.45
CA SER A 306 20.04 -17.13 -4.13
C SER A 306 19.13 -15.96 -3.75
N VAL A 307 19.56 -14.73 -4.00
CA VAL A 307 18.77 -13.51 -3.74
C VAL A 307 17.52 -13.46 -4.61
N TYR A 308 17.66 -13.80 -5.91
CA TYR A 308 16.54 -13.88 -6.84
C TYR A 308 15.49 -14.92 -6.39
N GLN A 309 15.91 -16.10 -5.94
CA GLN A 309 15.00 -17.15 -5.45
C GLN A 309 14.32 -16.76 -4.14
N MET A 310 15.03 -16.10 -3.22
CA MET A 310 14.45 -15.64 -1.96
C MET A 310 13.40 -14.54 -2.15
N ILE A 311 13.57 -13.67 -3.15
CA ILE A 311 12.66 -12.53 -3.39
C ILE A 311 11.42 -12.93 -4.19
N ILE A 312 11.50 -13.93 -5.06
CA ILE A 312 10.33 -14.39 -5.87
C ILE A 312 9.48 -15.44 -5.14
N SER A 313 10.02 -16.07 -4.09
CA SER A 313 9.28 -17.04 -3.27
C SER A 313 8.50 -16.42 -2.10
N ARG A 314 8.57 -15.10 -1.94
CA ARG A 314 7.76 -14.31 -1.01
C ARG A 314 6.62 -13.64 -1.78
#